data_AF-X0XG81-F1
#
_entry.id   AF-X0XG81-F1
#
_cell.length_a   1.000
_cell.length_b   1.000
_cell.length_c   1.000
_cell.angle_alpha   90.00
_cell.angle_beta   90.00
_cell.angle_gamma   90.00
#
_symmetry.space_group_name_H-M   'P 1'
#
loop_
_entity.id
_entity.type
_entity.pdbx_description
1 polymer ?
#
loop_
_entity_poly.entity_id
_entity_poly.type
_entity_poly.pdbx_seq_one_letter_code
_entity_poly.pdbx_strand_id
1 'polypeptide(L)'
;HGKRAASSISAYLQGKEIPLSSQQDSAKDIEKIYKDIDPKKPKIARAKVPTLEVNKRIKNFKESNLSMDEETAKGEAARCIDCGVCCECFQCVEACKAEAINHDMADRWLDINVGSIILAPGFDCFDPSKYTQYRYAKSPNVITALEFERILSASGPYEGHLIRPSDKKEPKKIAWIQCVGSRDVHDGAHPYCSAVCCTYAIKEAIVAKDHSKDDLDTAIFYIDMRTYGKDFERYYNRSVEEGVRFI
;
A
#
# COMPACT_ATOMS: atom_id res chain seq x y z
N HIS A 1 -5.04 6.84 15.69
CA HIS A 1 -6.03 7.87 16.07
C HIS A 1 -7.43 7.32 16.39
N GLY A 2 -8.05 6.44 15.57
CA GLY A 2 -9.41 5.93 15.82
C GLY A 2 -9.62 5.22 17.18
N LYS A 3 -8.65 4.40 17.62
CA LYS A 3 -8.72 3.75 18.95
C LYS A 3 -8.76 4.75 20.12
N ARG A 4 -8.11 5.91 19.98
CA ARG A 4 -8.11 6.95 21.02
C ARG A 4 -9.46 7.67 21.08
N ALA A 5 -10.02 8.04 19.93
CA ALA A 5 -11.36 8.61 19.85
C ALA A 5 -12.41 7.68 20.44
N ALA A 6 -12.36 6.38 20.10
CA ALA A 6 -13.27 5.38 20.66
C ALA A 6 -13.12 5.23 22.19
N SER A 7 -11.88 5.24 22.70
CA SER A 7 -11.62 5.19 24.15
C SER A 7 -12.11 6.44 24.88
N SER A 8 -11.93 7.63 24.32
CA SER A 8 -12.44 8.88 24.91
C SER A 8 -13.96 8.94 24.91
N ILE A 9 -14.61 8.49 23.82
CA ILE A 9 -16.08 8.39 23.74
C ILE A 9 -16.60 7.39 24.78
N SER A 10 -15.96 6.21 24.90
CA SER A 10 -16.32 5.19 25.89
C SER A 10 -16.16 5.69 27.33
N ALA A 11 -15.08 6.42 27.63
CA ALA A 11 -14.84 7.03 28.94
C ALA A 11 -15.93 8.07 29.29
N TYR A 12 -16.28 8.94 28.34
CA TYR A 12 -17.36 9.93 28.51
C TYR A 12 -18.71 9.26 28.78
N LEU A 13 -19.06 8.23 28.01
CA LEU A 13 -20.32 7.49 28.18
C LEU A 13 -20.39 6.73 29.52
N GLN A 14 -19.24 6.35 30.07
CA GLN A 14 -19.14 5.67 31.38
C GLN A 14 -19.02 6.64 32.56
N GLY A 15 -19.09 7.96 32.32
CA GLY A 15 -18.89 8.98 33.36
C GLY A 15 -17.49 8.96 33.98
N LYS A 16 -16.51 8.38 33.28
CA LYS A 16 -15.11 8.33 33.70
C LYS A 16 -14.39 9.58 33.22
N GLU A 17 -13.36 9.97 33.96
CA GLU A 17 -12.50 11.08 33.59
C GLU A 17 -11.89 10.82 32.20
N ILE A 18 -12.07 11.78 31.29
CA ILE A 18 -11.52 11.69 29.95
C ILE A 18 -10.03 12.00 30.08
N PRO A 19 -9.13 11.08 29.71
CA PRO A 19 -7.70 11.38 29.77
C PRO A 19 -7.40 12.58 28.87
N LEU A 20 -7.02 13.70 29.50
CA LEU A 20 -6.49 14.87 28.80
C LEU A 20 -5.20 14.44 28.13
N SER A 21 -5.13 14.55 26.80
CA SER A 21 -3.97 14.19 25.99
C SER A 21 -2.79 15.16 26.16
N SER A 22 -2.70 15.87 27.29
CA SER A 22 -1.65 16.86 27.56
C SER A 22 -0.29 16.24 27.85
N GLN A 23 -0.15 14.91 27.80
CA GLN A 23 1.14 14.26 27.98
C GLN A 23 1.39 13.29 26.83
N GLN A 24 2.31 13.72 25.97
CA GLN A 24 3.18 12.88 25.15
C GLN A 24 2.49 12.08 24.05
N ASP A 25 2.30 12.75 22.91
CA ASP A 25 3.00 12.33 21.70
C ASP A 25 3.36 13.62 20.97
N SER A 26 4.36 14.34 21.50
CA SER A 26 5.02 15.29 20.62
C SER A 26 5.70 14.47 19.53
N ALA A 27 5.76 14.96 18.28
CA ALA A 27 6.55 14.31 17.24
C ALA A 27 8.03 14.06 17.64
N LYS A 28 8.48 14.61 18.79
CA LYS A 28 9.79 14.37 19.40
C LYS A 28 9.94 12.98 20.04
N ASP A 29 8.84 12.27 20.30
CA ASP A 29 8.86 10.93 20.93
C ASP A 29 8.87 9.78 19.90
N ILE A 30 8.87 10.11 18.59
CA ILE A 30 9.26 9.13 17.57
C ILE A 30 10.77 8.95 17.71
N GLU A 31 11.17 7.87 18.39
CA GLU A 31 12.55 7.43 18.46
C GLU A 31 13.15 7.49 17.04
N LYS A 32 14.23 8.25 16.88
CA LYS A 32 14.79 8.67 15.59
C LYS A 32 15.02 7.46 14.67
N ILE A 33 14.06 7.14 13.80
CA ILE A 33 14.12 5.97 12.91
C ILE A 33 15.09 6.23 11.73
N TYR A 34 15.54 7.46 11.56
CA TYR A 34 16.49 7.85 10.52
C TYR A 34 17.92 7.92 11.06
N LYS A 35 18.87 7.43 10.25
CA LYS A 35 20.30 7.55 10.55
C LYS A 35 20.72 9.01 10.43
N ASP A 36 21.47 9.50 11.42
CA ASP A 36 22.11 10.80 11.34
C ASP A 36 23.01 10.89 10.10
N ILE A 37 22.92 12.01 9.41
CA ILE A 37 23.84 12.33 8.33
C ILE A 37 25.20 12.60 8.99
N ASP A 38 26.20 11.77 8.70
CA ASP A 38 27.56 12.00 9.17
C ASP A 38 28.05 13.38 8.68
N PRO A 39 28.30 14.34 9.59
CA PRO A 39 28.73 15.68 9.22
C PRO A 39 30.12 15.71 8.57
N LYS A 40 30.90 14.63 8.69
CA LYS A 40 32.20 14.47 8.02
C LYS A 40 32.05 13.95 6.59
N LYS A 41 30.85 13.53 6.18
CA LYS A 41 30.62 13.02 4.83
C LYS A 41 30.74 14.18 3.83
N PRO A 42 31.61 14.05 2.80
CA PRO A 42 31.82 15.14 1.86
C PRO A 42 30.55 15.43 1.07
N LYS A 43 30.24 16.72 0.86
CA LYS A 43 29.17 17.15 -0.04
C LYS A 43 29.62 16.90 -1.47
N ILE A 44 29.01 15.92 -2.13
CA ILE A 44 29.30 15.56 -3.53
C ILE A 44 28.23 16.20 -4.42
N ALA A 45 28.62 16.84 -5.51
CA ALA A 45 27.65 17.34 -6.50
C ALA A 45 26.86 16.19 -7.12
N ARG A 46 25.62 16.44 -7.58
CA ARG A 46 24.84 15.44 -8.32
C ARG A 46 25.58 15.07 -9.62
N ALA A 47 25.63 13.78 -9.94
CA ALA A 47 26.13 13.33 -11.23
C ALA A 47 25.36 14.01 -12.38
N LYS A 48 26.09 14.55 -13.35
CA LYS A 48 25.48 15.15 -14.54
C LYS A 48 25.14 14.03 -15.51
N VAL A 49 23.90 14.01 -15.98
CA VAL A 49 23.48 13.10 -17.05
C VAL A 49 24.35 13.38 -18.28
N PRO A 50 25.07 12.37 -18.82
CA PRO A 50 25.85 12.57 -20.03
C PRO A 50 24.91 12.96 -21.16
N THR A 51 25.29 13.97 -21.94
CA THR A 51 24.49 14.40 -23.09
C THR A 51 25.27 14.22 -24.37
N LEU A 52 24.58 13.87 -25.45
CA LEU A 52 25.22 13.68 -26.75
C LEU A 52 25.87 15.00 -27.19
N GLU A 53 27.04 14.98 -27.82
CA GLU A 53 27.65 16.22 -28.31
C GLU A 53 26.77 16.96 -29.32
N VAL A 54 26.68 18.29 -29.24
CA VAL A 54 25.76 19.12 -30.05
C VAL A 54 25.92 18.85 -31.54
N ASN A 55 27.15 18.74 -32.02
CA ASN A 55 27.46 18.45 -33.43
C ASN A 55 26.93 17.10 -33.92
N LYS A 56 26.75 16.14 -33.00
CA LYS A 56 26.14 14.83 -33.27
C LYS A 56 24.62 14.86 -33.17
N ARG A 57 24.05 15.74 -32.32
CA ARG A 57 22.59 15.94 -32.20
C ARG A 57 21.96 16.46 -33.48
N ILE A 58 22.67 17.31 -34.23
CA ILE A 58 22.13 17.94 -35.45
C ILE A 58 21.91 16.91 -36.58
N LYS A 59 22.65 15.80 -36.57
CA LYS A 59 22.75 14.87 -37.72
C LYS A 59 21.96 13.57 -37.54
N ASN A 60 21.24 13.38 -36.44
CA ASN A 60 20.44 12.18 -36.20
C ASN A 60 19.32 12.44 -35.18
N PHE A 61 18.42 11.47 -35.05
CA PHE A 61 17.32 11.49 -34.07
C PHE A 61 17.62 10.59 -32.86
N LYS A 62 18.90 10.38 -32.51
CA LYS A 62 19.26 9.59 -31.31
C LYS A 62 19.01 10.41 -30.05
N GLU A 63 18.72 9.72 -28.95
CA GLU A 63 18.43 10.34 -27.66
C GLU A 63 19.57 11.28 -27.22
N SER A 64 19.22 12.51 -26.85
CA SER A 64 20.20 13.54 -26.47
C SER A 64 20.68 13.42 -25.03
N ASN A 65 19.85 12.86 -24.15
CA ASN A 65 20.21 12.52 -22.78
C ASN A 65 20.57 11.04 -22.76
N LEU A 66 21.83 10.73 -22.50
CA LEU A 66 22.29 9.35 -22.49
C LEU A 66 22.09 8.76 -21.08
N SER A 67 21.93 7.44 -21.02
CA SER A 67 21.92 6.73 -19.74
C SER A 67 23.24 6.94 -19.00
N MET A 68 23.16 7.12 -17.68
CA MET A 68 24.33 7.06 -16.82
C MET A 68 24.94 5.65 -16.86
N ASP A 69 26.24 5.56 -16.59
CA ASP A 69 26.86 4.27 -16.31
C ASP A 69 26.25 3.65 -15.04
N GLU A 70 26.23 2.32 -15.01
CA GLU A 70 25.56 1.56 -13.95
C GLU A 70 26.14 1.84 -12.56
N GLU A 71 27.45 2.08 -12.45
CA GLU A 71 28.09 2.44 -11.18
C GLU A 71 27.63 3.81 -10.68
N THR A 72 27.65 4.83 -11.54
CA THR A 72 27.19 6.18 -11.19
C THR A 72 25.70 6.19 -10.88
N ALA A 73 24.89 5.45 -11.63
CA ALA A 73 23.46 5.29 -11.38
C ALA A 73 23.20 4.63 -10.02
N LYS A 74 23.91 3.53 -9.70
CA LYS A 74 23.83 2.88 -8.38
C LYS A 74 24.33 3.79 -7.25
N GLY A 75 25.38 4.57 -7.50
CA GLY A 75 25.93 5.53 -6.55
C GLY A 75 24.95 6.67 -6.24
N GLU A 76 24.31 7.26 -7.24
CA GLU A 76 23.26 8.27 -7.04
C GLU A 76 21.99 7.68 -6.43
N ALA A 77 21.57 6.48 -6.84
CA ALA A 77 20.44 5.80 -6.22
C ALA A 77 20.68 5.46 -4.74
N ALA A 78 21.91 5.07 -4.38
CA ALA A 78 22.30 4.84 -2.98
C ALA A 78 22.42 6.16 -2.18
N ARG A 79 22.59 7.31 -2.85
CA ARG A 79 22.50 8.65 -2.24
C ARG A 79 21.05 9.10 -2.07
N CYS A 80 20.13 8.64 -2.92
CA CYS A 80 18.71 8.89 -2.79
C CYS A 80 18.18 8.16 -1.55
N ILE A 81 17.83 8.96 -0.55
CA ILE A 81 17.21 8.49 0.68
C ILE A 81 15.80 8.00 0.34
N ASP A 82 15.65 6.69 0.43
CA ASP A 82 14.40 5.97 0.64
C ASP A 82 13.47 6.78 1.57
N CYS A 83 12.37 7.27 1.02
CA CYS A 83 11.43 8.16 1.68
C CYS A 83 10.60 7.38 2.71
N GLY A 84 11.16 7.16 3.90
CA GLY A 84 10.47 6.58 5.05
C GLY A 84 10.26 7.56 6.21
N VAL A 85 11.16 8.51 6.42
CA VAL A 85 11.09 9.53 7.48
C VAL A 85 11.86 10.78 7.03
N CYS A 86 11.30 11.98 7.25
CA CYS A 86 11.97 13.25 6.97
C CYS A 86 13.30 13.35 7.74
N CYS A 87 14.41 13.59 7.03
CA CYS A 87 15.73 13.79 7.64
C CYS A 87 16.15 15.27 7.74
N GLU A 88 15.20 16.20 7.57
CA GLU A 88 15.44 17.65 7.65
C GLU A 88 16.55 18.17 6.71
N CYS A 89 16.67 17.59 5.51
CA CYS A 89 17.63 18.05 4.50
C CYS A 89 17.19 19.32 3.74
N PHE A 90 15.95 19.78 3.94
CA PHE A 90 15.31 20.96 3.32
C PHE A 90 15.27 20.98 1.78
N GLN A 91 15.65 19.90 1.09
CA GLN A 91 15.61 19.82 -0.37
C GLN A 91 14.18 19.92 -0.94
N CYS A 92 13.18 19.45 -0.19
CA CYS A 92 11.79 19.61 -0.56
C CYS A 92 11.37 21.09 -0.57
N VAL A 93 11.84 21.91 0.38
CA VAL A 93 11.57 23.35 0.46
C VAL A 93 12.16 24.07 -0.75
N GLU A 94 13.44 23.81 -1.07
CA GLU A 94 14.09 24.40 -2.24
C GLU A 94 13.40 24.03 -3.56
N ALA A 95 12.90 22.80 -3.69
CA ALA A 95 12.19 22.35 -4.88
C ALA A 95 10.76 22.92 -4.99
N CYS A 96 10.17 23.38 -3.88
CA CYS A 96 8.79 23.82 -3.82
C CYS A 96 8.62 25.26 -4.32
N LYS A 97 8.31 25.42 -5.61
CA LYS A 97 8.01 26.73 -6.22
C LYS A 97 6.82 27.46 -5.59
N ALA A 98 5.91 26.73 -4.95
CA ALA A 98 4.75 27.29 -4.28
C ALA A 98 5.06 27.79 -2.86
N GLU A 99 6.29 27.57 -2.37
CA GLU A 99 6.72 27.95 -1.02
C GLU A 99 5.80 27.40 0.08
N ALA A 100 5.20 26.23 -0.16
CA ALA A 100 4.13 25.68 0.67
C ALA A 100 4.65 24.85 1.87
N ILE A 101 5.92 24.48 1.89
CA ILE A 101 6.47 23.57 2.89
C ILE A 101 6.98 24.36 4.09
N ASN A 102 6.36 24.14 5.25
CA ASN A 102 6.72 24.77 6.52
C ASN A 102 7.04 23.69 7.57
N HIS A 103 8.31 23.58 7.95
CA HIS A 103 8.79 22.63 8.97
C HIS A 103 8.42 23.04 10.40
N ASP A 104 8.04 24.30 10.62
CA ASP A 104 7.62 24.81 11.93
C ASP A 104 6.10 24.70 12.14
N MET A 105 5.38 24.04 11.22
CA MET A 105 3.94 23.84 11.34
C MET A 105 3.62 22.92 12.53
N ALA A 106 2.86 23.44 13.49
CA ALA A 106 2.43 22.71 14.68
C ALA A 106 0.92 22.44 14.66
N ASP A 107 0.52 21.43 15.43
CA ASP A 107 -0.88 21.07 15.65
C ASP A 107 -1.68 22.27 16.19
N ARG A 108 -2.95 22.34 15.77
CA ARG A 108 -3.89 23.36 16.23
C ARG A 108 -5.17 22.71 16.70
N TRP A 109 -5.67 23.17 17.83
CA TRP A 109 -6.97 22.78 18.34
C TRP A 109 -8.02 23.76 17.82
N LEU A 110 -9.13 23.23 17.32
CA LEU A 110 -10.23 24.01 16.77
C LEU A 110 -11.51 23.66 17.53
N ASP A 111 -12.14 24.67 18.10
CA ASP A 111 -13.46 24.54 18.70
C ASP A 111 -14.53 24.76 17.62
N ILE A 112 -15.26 23.69 17.29
CA ILE A 112 -16.29 23.73 16.24
C ILE A 112 -17.64 23.42 16.87
N ASN A 113 -18.56 24.37 16.79
CA ASN A 113 -19.94 24.16 17.21
C ASN A 113 -20.73 23.48 16.09
N VAL A 114 -21.21 22.26 16.33
CA VAL A 114 -21.94 21.46 15.34
C VAL A 114 -23.26 20.97 15.91
N GLY A 115 -24.30 20.90 15.07
CA GLY A 115 -25.61 20.35 15.46
C GLY A 115 -25.66 18.82 15.45
N SER A 116 -24.78 18.16 14.69
CA SER A 116 -24.74 16.70 14.56
C SER A 116 -23.38 16.22 14.09
N ILE A 117 -23.03 14.97 14.43
CA ILE A 117 -21.78 14.30 14.03
C ILE A 117 -22.12 13.01 13.29
N ILE A 118 -21.50 12.79 12.12
CA ILE A 118 -21.60 11.53 11.36
C ILE A 118 -20.26 10.80 11.48
N LEU A 119 -20.28 9.57 11.99
CA LEU A 119 -19.09 8.73 12.08
C LEU A 119 -18.98 7.84 10.86
N ALA A 120 -17.94 8.07 10.04
CA ALA A 120 -17.61 7.23 8.88
C ALA A 120 -16.11 6.87 8.84
N PRO A 121 -15.53 6.26 9.90
CA PRO A 121 -14.10 5.97 9.97
C PRO A 121 -13.64 4.83 9.05
N GLY A 122 -14.57 4.04 8.48
CA GLY A 122 -14.25 2.91 7.63
C GLY A 122 -13.83 1.65 8.40
N PHE A 123 -12.93 0.87 7.82
CA PHE A 123 -12.38 -0.36 8.38
C PHE A 123 -10.92 -0.55 7.94
N ASP A 124 -10.19 -1.40 8.65
CA ASP A 124 -8.83 -1.82 8.31
C ASP A 124 -8.84 -3.28 7.81
N CYS A 125 -7.88 -3.62 6.95
CA CYS A 125 -7.70 -5.01 6.53
C CYS A 125 -7.16 -5.88 7.68
N PHE A 126 -7.57 -7.15 7.67
CA PHE A 126 -7.01 -8.14 8.56
C PHE A 126 -5.53 -8.39 8.25
N ASP A 127 -4.69 -8.49 9.29
CA ASP A 127 -3.28 -8.83 9.16
C ASP A 127 -3.05 -10.34 9.38
N PRO A 128 -2.80 -11.12 8.32
CA PRO A 128 -2.59 -12.56 8.43
C PRO A 128 -1.17 -12.93 8.90
N SER A 129 -0.29 -11.97 9.21
CA SER A 129 1.11 -12.24 9.61
C SER A 129 1.24 -13.15 10.84
N LYS A 130 0.24 -13.14 11.73
CA LYS A 130 0.20 -14.00 12.92
C LYS A 130 -0.12 -15.47 12.60
N TYR A 131 -0.70 -15.75 11.43
CA TYR A 131 -1.16 -17.07 11.02
C TYR A 131 -0.07 -17.80 10.23
N THR A 132 0.64 -18.67 10.94
CA THR A 132 1.81 -19.37 10.38
C THR A 132 1.46 -20.32 9.24
N GLN A 133 0.23 -20.86 9.20
CA GLN A 133 -0.24 -21.78 8.16
C GLN A 133 -0.27 -21.14 6.76
N TYR A 134 -0.48 -19.84 6.67
CA TYR A 134 -0.52 -19.15 5.37
C TYR A 134 0.86 -18.63 4.95
N ARG A 135 1.81 -18.53 5.89
CA ARG A 135 3.18 -18.05 5.65
C ARG A 135 3.28 -16.68 4.96
N TYR A 136 2.25 -15.83 5.08
CA TYR A 136 2.16 -14.49 4.47
C TYR A 136 3.45 -13.67 4.64
N ALA A 137 3.83 -13.35 5.88
CA ALA A 137 5.03 -12.54 6.16
C ALA A 137 6.37 -13.21 5.77
N LYS A 138 6.37 -14.49 5.41
CA LYS A 138 7.58 -15.28 5.10
C LYS A 138 7.65 -15.68 3.62
N SER A 139 6.64 -15.38 2.82
CA SER A 139 6.54 -15.83 1.42
C SER A 139 6.15 -14.66 0.53
N PRO A 140 7.07 -14.12 -0.30
CA PRO A 140 6.82 -12.90 -1.07
C PRO A 140 5.69 -13.02 -2.10
N ASN A 141 5.27 -14.23 -2.44
CA ASN A 141 4.16 -14.49 -3.37
C ASN A 141 2.84 -14.83 -2.66
N VAL A 142 2.82 -14.83 -1.33
CA VAL A 142 1.59 -14.87 -0.54
C VAL A 142 1.26 -13.43 -0.18
N ILE A 143 0.20 -12.91 -0.77
CA ILE A 143 -0.24 -11.52 -0.61
C ILE A 143 -1.70 -11.49 -0.21
N THR A 144 -2.12 -10.40 0.42
CA THR A 144 -3.52 -10.10 0.72
C THR A 144 -4.26 -9.65 -0.54
N ALA A 145 -5.59 -9.75 -0.51
CA ALA A 145 -6.45 -9.23 -1.58
C ALA A 145 -6.23 -7.73 -1.84
N LEU A 146 -6.07 -6.92 -0.78
CA LEU A 146 -5.82 -5.48 -0.95
C LEU A 146 -4.46 -5.20 -1.60
N GLU A 147 -3.42 -5.96 -1.28
CA GLU A 147 -2.13 -5.85 -1.98
C GLU A 147 -2.26 -6.26 -3.45
N PHE A 148 -3.02 -7.32 -3.75
CA PHE A 148 -3.31 -7.73 -5.12
C PHE A 148 -4.03 -6.63 -5.92
N GLU A 149 -5.00 -5.92 -5.30
CA GLU A 149 -5.61 -4.73 -5.91
C GLU A 149 -4.59 -3.64 -6.22
N ARG A 150 -3.61 -3.41 -5.32
CA ARG A 150 -2.53 -2.46 -5.60
C ARG A 150 -1.65 -2.92 -6.76
N ILE A 151 -1.41 -4.22 -6.92
CA ILE A 151 -0.65 -4.75 -8.07
C ILE A 151 -1.36 -4.43 -9.39
N LEU A 152 -2.67 -4.70 -9.46
CA LEU A 152 -3.47 -4.51 -10.69
C LEU A 152 -3.93 -3.07 -10.93
N SER A 153 -3.81 -2.19 -9.95
CA SER A 153 -4.12 -0.77 -10.11
C SER A 153 -3.16 -0.11 -11.11
N ALA A 154 -3.68 0.66 -12.06
CA ALA A 154 -2.88 1.46 -13.01
C ALA A 154 -1.97 2.49 -12.30
N SER A 155 -2.42 3.07 -11.18
CA SER A 155 -1.61 3.91 -10.28
C SER A 155 -0.90 3.11 -9.17
N GLY A 156 -0.80 1.80 -9.36
CA GLY A 156 -0.17 0.85 -8.45
C GLY A 156 1.36 0.87 -8.57
N PRO A 157 2.07 0.24 -7.63
CA PRO A 157 3.53 0.08 -7.70
C PRO A 157 4.03 -0.68 -8.93
N TYR A 158 3.13 -1.40 -9.63
CA TYR A 158 3.45 -2.16 -10.83
C TYR A 158 2.65 -1.70 -12.06
N GLU A 159 2.04 -0.50 -12.01
CA GLU A 159 1.33 0.12 -13.13
C GLU A 159 0.24 -0.77 -13.78
N GLY A 160 -0.35 -1.67 -12.99
CA GLY A 160 -1.38 -2.61 -13.44
C GLY A 160 -0.86 -3.92 -14.02
N HIS A 161 0.47 -4.14 -14.02
CA HIS A 161 1.05 -5.39 -14.50
C HIS A 161 0.91 -6.51 -13.45
N LEU A 162 0.25 -7.60 -13.85
CA LEU A 162 0.08 -8.80 -13.02
C LEU A 162 1.41 -9.53 -12.84
N ILE A 163 2.16 -9.19 -11.79
CA ILE A 163 3.49 -9.76 -11.53
C ILE A 163 3.61 -10.33 -10.11
N ARG A 164 4.45 -11.36 -9.98
CA ARG A 164 4.83 -11.92 -8.68
C ARG A 164 5.85 -11.02 -7.97
N PRO A 165 5.64 -10.64 -6.70
CA PRO A 165 6.57 -9.74 -6.02
C PRO A 165 8.00 -10.30 -5.90
N SER A 166 8.16 -11.63 -5.83
CA SER A 166 9.45 -12.29 -5.62
C SER A 166 10.42 -12.15 -6.80
N ASP A 167 9.94 -12.33 -8.03
CA ASP A 167 10.79 -12.45 -9.22
C ASP A 167 10.30 -11.61 -10.40
N LYS A 168 9.25 -10.81 -10.19
CA LYS A 168 8.65 -9.88 -11.16
C LYS A 168 8.17 -10.55 -12.44
N LYS A 169 7.91 -11.86 -12.41
CA LYS A 169 7.35 -12.60 -13.54
C LYS A 169 5.84 -12.73 -13.42
N GLU A 170 5.16 -12.81 -14.56
CA GLU A 170 3.73 -13.10 -14.60
C GLU A 170 3.45 -14.50 -13.99
N PRO A 171 2.46 -14.63 -13.10
CA PRO A 171 2.05 -15.92 -12.57
C PRO A 171 1.34 -16.75 -13.66
N LYS A 172 1.52 -18.07 -13.62
CA LYS A 172 0.73 -19.01 -14.45
C LYS A 172 -0.45 -19.62 -13.70
N LYS A 173 -0.42 -19.54 -12.37
CA LYS A 173 -1.46 -20.05 -11.48
C LYS A 173 -1.63 -19.10 -10.30
N ILE A 174 -2.88 -18.86 -9.89
CA ILE A 174 -3.21 -18.07 -8.70
C ILE A 174 -4.30 -18.79 -7.90
N ALA A 175 -4.13 -18.81 -6.58
CA ALA A 175 -5.09 -19.34 -5.63
C ALA A 175 -5.56 -18.23 -4.68
N TRP A 176 -6.88 -18.07 -4.56
CA TRP A 176 -7.51 -17.24 -3.53
C TRP A 176 -8.00 -18.12 -2.40
N ILE A 177 -7.68 -17.76 -1.16
CA ILE A 177 -8.11 -18.48 0.03
C ILE A 177 -9.16 -17.60 0.73
N GLN A 178 -10.40 -18.08 0.80
CA GLN A 178 -11.47 -17.34 1.46
C GLN A 178 -11.43 -17.47 2.98
N CYS A 179 -12.15 -16.57 3.64
CA CYS A 179 -12.35 -16.56 5.09
C CYS A 179 -11.06 -16.40 5.92
N VAL A 180 -9.96 -15.90 5.33
CA VAL A 180 -8.74 -15.60 6.11
C VAL A 180 -9.06 -14.51 7.15
N GLY A 181 -8.98 -14.86 8.43
CA GLY A 181 -9.31 -13.98 9.56
C GLY A 181 -10.80 -13.76 9.83
N SER A 182 -11.68 -14.44 9.09
CA SER A 182 -13.15 -14.32 9.21
C SER A 182 -13.79 -15.69 9.33
N ARG A 183 -14.93 -15.80 10.01
CA ARG A 183 -15.58 -17.08 10.30
C ARG A 183 -14.63 -18.08 10.96
N ASP A 184 -13.73 -17.55 11.80
CA ASP A 184 -12.70 -18.30 12.48
C ASP A 184 -12.71 -17.92 13.98
N VAL A 185 -12.67 -18.93 14.84
CA VAL A 185 -12.74 -18.81 16.30
C VAL A 185 -11.37 -18.95 16.97
N HIS A 186 -10.30 -19.16 16.20
CA HIS A 186 -8.94 -19.16 16.72
C HIS A 186 -8.54 -17.77 17.24
N ASP A 187 -7.59 -17.75 18.16
CA ASP A 187 -7.11 -16.50 18.76
C ASP A 187 -6.59 -15.51 17.69
N GLY A 188 -6.99 -14.25 17.82
CA GLY A 188 -6.69 -13.19 16.87
C GLY A 188 -7.61 -13.11 15.64
N ALA A 189 -8.53 -14.07 15.43
CA ALA A 189 -9.45 -14.08 14.29
C ALA A 189 -10.84 -13.54 14.68
N HIS A 190 -11.77 -13.57 13.74
CA HIS A 190 -13.12 -13.08 13.94
C HIS A 190 -14.18 -14.12 13.55
N PRO A 191 -15.19 -14.35 14.42
CA PRO A 191 -16.24 -15.35 14.15
C PRO A 191 -17.26 -14.89 13.11
N TYR A 192 -17.27 -13.60 12.75
CA TYR A 192 -18.19 -13.04 11.77
C TYR A 192 -17.70 -13.20 10.33
N CYS A 193 -18.61 -13.10 9.37
CA CYS A 193 -18.28 -13.03 7.96
C CYS A 193 -17.97 -11.59 7.55
N SER A 194 -16.85 -11.37 6.84
CA SER A 194 -16.46 -10.05 6.31
C SER A 194 -17.28 -9.58 5.10
N ALA A 195 -18.36 -10.28 4.78
CA ALA A 195 -19.41 -9.86 3.84
C ALA A 195 -19.02 -9.73 2.35
N VAL A 196 -17.83 -9.25 2.01
CA VAL A 196 -17.44 -8.82 0.66
C VAL A 196 -16.38 -9.71 0.01
N CYS A 197 -15.74 -10.59 0.77
CA CYS A 197 -14.57 -11.36 0.33
C CYS A 197 -14.83 -12.32 -0.82
N CYS A 198 -15.98 -12.99 -0.80
CA CYS A 198 -16.42 -13.84 -1.91
C CYS A 198 -16.48 -13.04 -3.22
N THR A 199 -17.16 -11.90 -3.22
CA THR A 199 -17.41 -11.12 -4.43
C THR A 199 -16.13 -10.45 -4.95
N TYR A 200 -15.30 -9.86 -4.08
CA TYR A 200 -14.05 -9.25 -4.57
C TYR A 200 -13.09 -10.32 -5.11
N ALA A 201 -13.08 -11.53 -4.55
CA ALA A 201 -12.19 -12.58 -5.03
C ALA A 201 -12.62 -13.12 -6.40
N ILE A 202 -13.93 -13.23 -6.65
CA ILE A 202 -14.46 -13.52 -7.99
C ILE A 202 -14.03 -12.42 -8.97
N LYS A 203 -14.17 -11.15 -8.57
CA LYS A 203 -13.74 -10.00 -9.38
C LYS A 203 -12.24 -10.05 -9.66
N GLU A 204 -11.42 -10.26 -8.64
CA GLU A 204 -9.96 -10.39 -8.78
C GLU A 204 -9.57 -11.53 -9.71
N ALA A 205 -10.22 -12.69 -9.63
CA ALA A 205 -9.92 -13.83 -10.50
C ALA A 205 -10.23 -13.54 -11.97
N ILE A 206 -11.38 -12.92 -12.27
CA ILE A 206 -11.74 -12.48 -13.63
C ILE A 206 -10.74 -11.44 -14.12
N VAL A 207 -10.50 -10.37 -13.34
CA VAL A 207 -9.60 -9.29 -13.74
C VAL A 207 -8.16 -9.79 -13.93
N ALA A 208 -7.72 -10.75 -13.11
CA ALA A 208 -6.41 -11.38 -13.28
C ALA A 208 -6.29 -12.10 -14.62
N LYS A 209 -7.33 -12.82 -15.05
CA LYS A 209 -7.39 -13.45 -16.38
C LYS A 209 -7.34 -12.40 -17.48
N ASP A 210 -8.11 -11.32 -17.37
CA ASP A 210 -8.13 -10.22 -18.35
C ASP A 210 -6.76 -9.52 -18.51
N HIS A 211 -5.97 -9.45 -17.43
CA HIS A 211 -4.64 -8.83 -17.42
C HIS A 211 -3.50 -9.81 -17.75
N SER A 212 -3.78 -11.11 -17.81
CA SER A 212 -2.78 -12.11 -18.16
C SER A 212 -2.62 -12.17 -19.68
N LYS A 213 -1.37 -12.25 -20.15
CA LYS A 213 -1.09 -12.41 -21.58
C LYS A 213 -1.39 -13.82 -22.08
N ASP A 214 -1.27 -14.80 -21.19
CA ASP A 214 -1.46 -16.22 -21.47
C ASP A 214 -2.63 -16.76 -20.63
N ASP A 215 -3.06 -17.99 -20.91
CA ASP A 215 -4.09 -18.64 -20.09
C ASP A 215 -3.63 -18.77 -18.61
N LEU A 216 -4.48 -18.31 -17.70
CA LEU A 216 -4.21 -18.22 -16.27
C LEU A 216 -5.11 -19.20 -15.50
N ASP A 217 -4.48 -20.13 -14.79
CA ASP A 217 -5.17 -21.08 -13.91
C ASP A 217 -5.53 -20.41 -12.58
N THR A 218 -6.80 -20.08 -12.42
CA THR A 218 -7.34 -19.41 -11.22
C THR A 218 -8.20 -20.38 -10.40
N ALA A 219 -7.95 -20.45 -9.09
CA ALA A 219 -8.75 -21.24 -8.16
C ALA A 219 -9.13 -20.44 -6.90
N ILE A 220 -10.41 -20.49 -6.51
CA ILE A 220 -10.93 -19.90 -5.28
C ILE A 220 -11.28 -21.03 -4.32
N PHE A 221 -10.55 -21.12 -3.20
CA PHE A 221 -10.78 -22.07 -2.12
C PHE A 221 -11.73 -21.46 -1.09
N TYR A 222 -12.88 -22.09 -0.86
CA TYR A 222 -13.96 -21.50 -0.06
C TYR A 222 -14.70 -22.51 0.82
N ILE A 223 -15.50 -21.99 1.75
CA ILE A 223 -16.42 -22.80 2.58
C ILE A 223 -17.84 -22.66 2.01
N ASP A 224 -18.32 -21.43 1.91
CA ASP A 224 -19.58 -21.08 1.27
C ASP A 224 -19.36 -19.85 0.39
N MET A 225 -19.90 -19.85 -0.83
CA MET A 225 -19.84 -18.69 -1.71
C MET A 225 -21.00 -17.75 -1.37
N ARG A 226 -20.66 -16.54 -0.92
CA ARG A 226 -21.65 -15.56 -0.43
C ARG A 226 -21.76 -14.39 -1.39
N THR A 227 -22.51 -14.60 -2.46
CA THR A 227 -22.79 -13.67 -3.57
C THR A 227 -24.14 -12.99 -3.39
N TYR A 228 -24.44 -12.54 -2.17
CA TYR A 228 -25.71 -11.89 -1.87
C TYR A 228 -25.68 -10.43 -2.35
N GLY A 229 -26.61 -10.06 -3.22
CA GLY A 229 -26.66 -8.76 -3.86
C GLY A 229 -27.27 -8.86 -5.25
N LYS A 230 -27.70 -7.72 -5.79
CA LYS A 230 -28.18 -7.68 -7.18
C LYS A 230 -27.03 -8.03 -8.12
N ASP A 231 -27.26 -8.99 -9.01
CA ASP A 231 -26.33 -9.45 -10.04
C ASP A 231 -25.05 -10.15 -9.58
N PHE A 232 -24.81 -10.34 -8.27
CA PHE A 232 -23.61 -11.02 -7.77
C PHE A 232 -23.60 -12.51 -8.10
N GLU A 233 -24.76 -13.18 -8.03
CA GLU A 233 -24.87 -14.58 -8.47
C GLU A 233 -24.64 -14.75 -9.97
N ARG A 234 -25.14 -13.80 -10.78
CA ARG A 234 -24.86 -13.78 -12.22
C ARG A 234 -23.36 -13.60 -12.49
N TYR A 235 -22.70 -12.76 -11.70
CA TYR A 235 -21.25 -12.55 -11.80
C TYR A 235 -20.45 -13.80 -11.41
N TYR A 236 -20.89 -14.52 -10.38
CA TYR A 236 -20.34 -15.83 -10.03
C TYR A 236 -20.49 -16.84 -11.17
N ASN A 237 -21.70 -17.00 -11.73
CA ASN A 237 -21.92 -17.92 -12.86
C ASN A 237 -21.04 -17.58 -14.07
N ARG A 238 -20.94 -16.29 -14.41
CA ARG A 238 -20.02 -15.81 -15.46
C ARG A 238 -18.56 -16.21 -15.18
N SER A 239 -18.10 -16.10 -13.93
CA SER A 239 -16.72 -16.49 -13.58
C SER A 239 -16.46 -17.98 -13.79
N VAL A 240 -17.46 -18.83 -13.55
CA VAL A 240 -17.39 -20.28 -13.82
C VAL A 240 -17.26 -20.53 -15.33
N GLU A 241 -18.04 -19.82 -16.13
CA GLU A 241 -17.98 -19.88 -17.60
C GLU A 241 -16.61 -19.43 -18.15
N GLU A 242 -15.97 -18.45 -17.51
CA GLU A 242 -14.60 -17.98 -17.82
C GLU A 242 -13.48 -18.89 -17.26
N GLY A 243 -13.84 -20.04 -16.67
CA GLY A 243 -12.91 -21.05 -16.21
C GLY A 243 -12.28 -20.77 -14.85
N VAL A 244 -12.89 -19.95 -14.01
CA VAL A 244 -12.51 -19.83 -12.59
C VAL A 244 -12.94 -21.09 -11.85
N ARG A 245 -11.98 -21.78 -11.21
CA ARG A 245 -12.26 -22.99 -10.44
C ARG A 245 -12.66 -22.64 -9.02
N PHE A 246 -13.68 -23.30 -8.51
CA PHE A 246 -14.16 -23.15 -7.13
C PHE A 246 -13.96 -24.48 -6.40
N ILE A 247 -13.21 -24.44 -5.29
CA ILE A 247 -12.77 -25.62 -4.53
C ILE A 247 -13.20 -25.51 -3.08
#